data_AF-A0A6G3Z3P4-F1
#
_entry.id   AF-A0A6G3Z3P4-F1
#
_cell.length_a   1.000
_cell.length_b   1.000
_cell.length_c   1.000
_cell.angle_alpha   90.00
_cell.angle_beta   90.00
_cell.angle_gamma   90.00
#
_symmetry.space_group_name_H-M   'P 1'
#
loop_
_entity.id
_entity.type
_entity.pdbx_description
1 polymer ?
#
loop_
_entity_poly.entity_id
_entity_poly.type
_entity_poly.pdbx_seq_one_letter_code
_entity_poly.pdbx_strand_id
1 'polypeptide(L)'
;MKSSSDLALLLVDGYNVIGAWPQLTQLRDHESLESARHHLVEALTNYSAYKGFKTRVVFDAYAQETPGLKEAVTEDVSIHYTDFGQTADTCIEKWCAQLRHQIRFSDQRLIVATSDQAQRLTVTGYGAEWMSAQRLASEVSAAVRQRQKSHRSKGFNSKAQRLSSGLKPEVQDRLKSLRTKLEQQSRLSS
;
A
#
# COMPACT_ATOMS: atom_id res chain seq x y z
N MET A 1 9.55 8.47 -16.57
CA MET A 1 9.50 7.21 -15.79
C MET A 1 10.57 7.32 -14.73
N LYS A 2 10.25 7.13 -13.44
CA LYS A 2 11.29 7.17 -12.39
C LYS A 2 12.24 5.99 -12.62
N SER A 3 13.55 6.24 -12.62
CA SER A 3 14.55 5.19 -12.74
C SER A 3 14.41 4.20 -11.58
N SER A 4 14.62 2.91 -11.83
CA SER A 4 14.61 1.87 -10.79
C SER A 4 15.66 2.10 -9.69
N SER A 5 16.63 2.98 -9.90
CA SER A 5 17.66 3.39 -8.92
C SER A 5 17.12 4.28 -7.79
N ASP A 6 16.01 5.00 -8.00
CA ASP A 6 15.56 6.05 -7.07
C ASP A 6 14.39 5.58 -6.18
N LEU A 7 13.94 4.34 -6.36
CA LEU A 7 12.83 3.78 -5.60
C LEU A 7 13.38 3.18 -4.29
N ALA A 8 12.80 3.61 -3.17
CA ALA A 8 13.13 3.03 -1.87
C ALA A 8 12.71 1.54 -1.84
N LEU A 9 13.57 0.71 -1.26
CA LEU A 9 13.27 -0.70 -1.01
C LEU A 9 12.69 -0.84 0.39
N LEU A 10 11.45 -1.33 0.48
CA LEU A 10 10.77 -1.66 1.73
C LEU A 10 10.83 -3.18 1.95
N LEU A 11 11.48 -3.61 3.03
CA LEU A 11 11.44 -4.98 3.53
C LEU A 11 10.42 -5.05 4.66
N VAL A 12 9.50 -6.01 4.59
CA VAL A 12 8.43 -6.15 5.58
C VAL A 12 8.51 -7.52 6.22
N ASP A 13 8.58 -7.56 7.55
CA ASP A 13 8.35 -8.76 8.33
C ASP A 13 6.84 -9.03 8.41
N GLY A 14 6.40 -10.02 7.64
CA GLY A 14 4.98 -10.25 7.37
C GLY A 14 4.19 -10.65 8.61
N TYR A 15 4.69 -11.57 9.44
CA TYR A 15 3.94 -12.02 10.62
C TYR A 15 3.96 -10.99 11.74
N ASN A 16 5.05 -10.28 11.91
CA ASN A 16 5.10 -9.15 12.84
C ASN A 16 4.05 -8.10 12.48
N VAL A 17 3.92 -7.77 11.18
CA VAL A 17 2.93 -6.81 10.71
C VAL A 17 1.49 -7.33 10.85
N ILE A 18 1.22 -8.59 10.50
CA ILE A 18 -0.11 -9.22 10.70
C ILE A 18 -0.51 -9.15 12.18
N GLY A 19 0.40 -9.46 13.09
CA GLY A 19 0.14 -9.42 14.53
C GLY A 19 -0.02 -8.01 15.11
N ALA A 20 0.47 -6.98 14.43
CA ALA A 20 0.37 -5.59 14.89
C ALA A 20 -0.84 -4.84 14.33
N TRP A 21 -1.43 -5.30 13.22
CA TRP A 21 -2.56 -4.64 12.57
C TRP A 21 -3.88 -5.25 13.04
N PRO A 22 -4.76 -4.50 13.73
CA PRO A 22 -6.00 -5.06 14.28
C PRO A 22 -6.86 -5.79 13.24
N GLN A 23 -6.97 -5.25 12.03
CA GLN A 23 -7.78 -5.84 10.95
C GLN A 23 -7.20 -7.16 10.45
N LEU A 24 -5.86 -7.26 10.35
CA LEU A 24 -5.20 -8.49 9.90
C LEU A 24 -5.19 -9.56 10.99
N THR A 25 -5.03 -9.14 12.25
CA THR A 25 -5.17 -10.02 13.41
C THR A 25 -6.57 -10.63 13.47
N GLN A 26 -7.62 -9.82 13.28
CA GLN A 26 -9.00 -10.31 13.21
C GLN A 26 -9.21 -11.33 12.07
N LEU A 27 -8.68 -11.07 10.87
CA LEU A 27 -8.75 -12.01 9.75
C LEU A 27 -8.02 -13.32 10.05
N ARG A 28 -6.84 -13.24 10.67
CA ARG A 28 -6.06 -14.42 11.09
C ARG A 28 -6.85 -15.28 12.07
N ASP A 29 -7.46 -14.65 13.07
CA ASP A 29 -8.08 -15.33 14.21
C ASP A 29 -9.49 -15.86 13.86
N HIS A 30 -10.22 -15.21 12.94
CA HIS A 30 -11.59 -15.57 12.58
C HIS A 30 -11.74 -16.31 11.24
N GLU A 31 -10.80 -16.16 10.31
CA GLU A 31 -10.86 -16.81 8.99
C GLU A 31 -9.69 -17.77 8.79
N SER A 32 -8.50 -17.22 8.53
CA SER A 32 -7.28 -18.00 8.33
C SER A 32 -6.05 -17.09 8.26
N LEU A 33 -4.88 -17.67 8.56
CA LEU A 33 -3.60 -16.99 8.37
C LEU A 33 -3.36 -16.63 6.90
N GLU A 34 -3.79 -17.47 5.95
CA GLU A 34 -3.68 -17.19 4.51
C GLU A 34 -4.50 -15.96 4.10
N SER A 35 -5.72 -15.80 4.63
CA SER A 35 -6.55 -14.60 4.40
C SER A 35 -5.82 -13.34 4.88
N ALA A 36 -5.23 -13.38 6.08
CA ALA A 36 -4.44 -12.27 6.60
C ALA A 36 -3.20 -11.96 5.74
N ARG A 37 -2.48 -12.97 5.23
CA ARG A 37 -1.34 -12.77 4.31
C ARG A 37 -1.79 -12.10 3.01
N HIS A 38 -2.88 -12.58 2.41
CA HIS A 38 -3.43 -12.03 1.18
C HIS A 38 -3.80 -10.55 1.34
N HIS A 39 -4.54 -10.22 2.39
CA HIS A 39 -4.94 -8.84 2.68
C HIS A 39 -3.75 -7.92 3.00
N LEU A 40 -2.71 -8.42 3.68
CA LEU A 40 -1.47 -7.67 3.88
C LEU A 40 -0.82 -7.32 2.54
N VAL A 41 -0.64 -8.33 1.68
CA VAL A 41 0.01 -8.16 0.36
C VAL A 41 -0.78 -7.19 -0.52
N GLU A 42 -2.11 -7.27 -0.52
CA GLU A 42 -2.96 -6.33 -1.25
C GLU A 42 -2.79 -4.88 -0.75
N ALA A 43 -2.80 -4.68 0.57
CA ALA A 43 -2.62 -3.38 1.18
C ALA A 43 -1.24 -2.79 0.84
N LEU A 44 -0.19 -3.60 0.92
CA LEU A 44 1.18 -3.20 0.58
C LEU A 44 1.36 -2.95 -0.91
N THR A 45 0.67 -3.68 -1.79
CA THR A 45 0.69 -3.41 -3.24
C THR A 45 0.17 -2.01 -3.54
N ASN A 46 -0.98 -1.65 -2.97
CA ASN A 46 -1.55 -0.31 -3.12
C ASN A 46 -0.65 0.78 -2.52
N TYR A 47 -0.08 0.52 -1.34
CA TYR A 47 0.81 1.47 -0.66
C TYR A 47 2.12 1.68 -1.42
N SER A 48 2.72 0.61 -1.94
CA SER A 48 3.97 0.64 -2.71
C SER A 48 3.80 1.44 -4.00
N ALA A 49 2.71 1.19 -4.73
CA ALA A 49 2.37 1.97 -5.92
C ALA A 49 2.14 3.46 -5.61
N TYR A 50 1.51 3.77 -4.46
CA TYR A 50 1.26 5.15 -4.04
C TYR A 50 2.54 5.90 -3.65
N LYS A 51 3.46 5.24 -2.93
CA LYS A 51 4.73 5.84 -2.48
C LYS A 51 5.83 5.78 -3.53
N GLY A 52 5.74 4.87 -4.50
CA GLY A 52 6.83 4.51 -5.41
C GLY A 52 7.92 3.74 -4.68
N PHE A 53 7.54 2.67 -3.98
CA PHE A 53 8.48 1.75 -3.31
C PHE A 53 8.55 0.43 -4.04
N LYS A 54 9.72 -0.21 -4.01
CA LYS A 54 9.82 -1.65 -4.24
C LYS A 54 9.65 -2.35 -2.90
N THR A 55 8.73 -3.28 -2.79
CA THR A 55 8.40 -3.94 -1.51
C THR A 55 8.65 -5.44 -1.59
N ARG A 56 9.32 -5.97 -0.57
CA ARG A 56 9.49 -7.41 -0.37
C ARG A 56 8.87 -7.78 0.97
N VAL A 57 7.86 -8.64 0.93
CA VAL A 57 7.21 -9.17 2.13
C VAL A 57 7.85 -10.51 2.45
N VAL A 58 8.38 -10.66 3.66
CA VAL A 58 9.05 -11.88 4.11
C VAL A 58 8.14 -12.60 5.08
N PHE A 59 7.89 -13.88 4.81
CA PHE A 59 7.17 -14.77 5.72
C PHE A 59 8.08 -15.93 6.10
N ASP A 60 8.11 -16.26 7.40
CA ASP A 60 8.69 -17.52 7.85
C ASP A 60 7.98 -18.69 7.20
N ALA A 61 8.75 -19.65 6.69
CA ALA A 61 8.23 -20.97 6.42
C ALA A 61 7.76 -21.58 7.76
N TYR A 62 6.44 -21.71 7.91
CA TYR A 62 5.89 -22.61 8.92
C TYR A 62 6.38 -24.04 8.62
N ALA A 63 6.32 -24.92 9.62
CA ALA A 63 6.99 -26.23 9.73
C ALA A 63 6.80 -27.28 8.60
N GLN A 64 6.27 -26.91 7.43
CA GLN A 64 6.36 -27.72 6.22
C GLN A 64 7.74 -27.58 5.57
N GLU A 65 8.29 -28.71 5.13
CA GLU A 65 9.55 -28.82 4.38
C GLU A 65 9.38 -28.32 2.93
N THR A 66 8.83 -27.12 2.75
CA THR A 66 8.76 -26.49 1.43
C THR A 66 10.03 -25.66 1.19
N PRO A 67 10.68 -25.79 0.02
CA PRO A 67 11.78 -24.91 -0.37
C PRO A 67 11.35 -23.43 -0.32
N GLY A 68 12.28 -22.52 0.00
CA GLY A 68 12.02 -21.09 -0.01
C GLY A 68 11.40 -20.66 -1.36
N LEU A 69 10.22 -20.04 -1.29
CA LEU A 69 9.44 -19.63 -2.46
C LEU A 69 9.52 -18.12 -2.63
N LYS A 70 9.87 -17.67 -3.83
CA LYS A 70 9.72 -16.27 -4.23
C LYS A 70 8.58 -16.14 -5.22
N GLU A 71 7.58 -15.35 -4.87
CA GLU A 71 6.42 -15.08 -5.69
C GLU A 71 6.39 -13.60 -6.07
N ALA A 72 6.34 -13.31 -7.37
CA ALA A 72 6.14 -11.95 -7.86
C ALA A 72 4.64 -11.64 -7.89
N VAL A 73 4.19 -10.68 -7.09
CA VAL A 73 2.78 -10.25 -7.06
C VAL A 73 2.56 -9.17 -8.10
N THR A 74 3.48 -8.20 -8.16
CA THR A 74 3.56 -7.16 -9.20
C THR A 74 5.02 -6.89 -9.55
N GLU A 75 5.30 -5.94 -10.45
CA GLU A 75 6.67 -5.50 -10.73
C GLU A 75 7.37 -4.88 -9.50
N ASP A 76 6.59 -4.26 -8.62
CA ASP A 76 7.09 -3.55 -7.44
C ASP A 76 6.96 -4.35 -6.15
N VAL A 77 6.10 -5.37 -6.09
CA VAL A 77 5.84 -6.17 -4.88
C VAL A 77 6.11 -7.64 -5.10
N SER A 78 6.90 -8.22 -4.20
CA SER A 78 7.17 -9.67 -4.17
C SER A 78 7.05 -10.23 -2.76
N ILE A 79 6.66 -11.49 -2.69
CA ILE A 79 6.62 -12.29 -1.48
C ILE A 79 7.84 -13.21 -1.47
N HIS A 80 8.45 -13.36 -0.30
CA HIS A 80 9.54 -14.27 -0.06
C HIS A 80 9.24 -15.11 1.17
N TYR A 81 9.02 -16.41 0.95
CA TYR A 81 8.99 -17.40 2.00
C TYR A 81 10.42 -17.85 2.28
N THR A 82 10.81 -17.84 3.55
CA THR A 82 12.14 -18.29 3.96
C THR A 82 12.31 -19.79 3.73
N ASP A 83 13.56 -20.27 3.76
CA ASP A 83 13.83 -21.70 3.78
C ASP A 83 13.39 -22.32 5.12
N PHE A 84 13.17 -23.64 5.14
CA PHE A 84 12.87 -24.37 6.37
C PHE A 84 13.95 -24.15 7.43
N GLY A 85 13.54 -23.80 8.64
CA GLY A 85 14.44 -23.49 9.76
C GLY A 85 15.10 -22.11 9.71
N GLN A 86 14.78 -21.28 8.71
CA GLN A 86 15.21 -19.88 8.64
C GLN A 86 14.09 -18.93 9.05
N THR A 87 14.43 -17.92 9.85
CA THR A 87 13.51 -16.82 10.21
C THR A 87 13.62 -15.62 9.25
N ALA A 88 12.56 -14.84 9.20
CA ALA A 88 12.38 -13.63 8.43
C ALA A 88 13.38 -12.60 8.91
N ASP A 89 13.59 -12.54 10.23
CA ASP A 89 14.65 -11.75 10.85
C ASP A 89 16.00 -12.04 10.21
N THR A 90 16.41 -13.32 10.20
CA THR A 90 17.69 -13.75 9.61
C THR A 90 17.77 -13.43 8.11
N CYS A 91 16.67 -13.59 7.38
CA CYS A 91 16.62 -13.27 5.96
C CYS A 91 16.78 -11.77 5.69
N ILE A 92 16.04 -10.94 6.43
CA ILE A 92 16.08 -9.48 6.35
C ILE A 92 17.47 -8.97 6.75
N GLU A 93 18.07 -9.50 7.81
CA GLU A 93 19.42 -9.15 8.24
C GLU A 93 20.46 -9.43 7.14
N LYS A 94 20.40 -10.61 6.52
CA LYS A 94 21.29 -10.98 5.40
C LYS A 94 21.15 -9.99 4.23
N TRP A 95 19.93 -9.63 3.87
CA TRP A 95 19.72 -8.62 2.81
C TRP A 95 20.20 -7.24 3.21
N CYS A 96 19.98 -6.80 4.45
CA CYS A 96 20.51 -5.52 4.94
C CYS A 96 22.04 -5.51 4.87
N ALA A 97 22.70 -6.59 5.29
CA ALA A 97 24.15 -6.72 5.22
C ALA A 97 24.67 -6.68 3.77
N GLN A 98 24.01 -7.37 2.84
CA GLN A 98 24.36 -7.38 1.41
C GLN A 98 24.19 -6.00 0.76
N LEU A 99 23.11 -5.29 1.10
CA LEU A 99 22.79 -3.98 0.54
C LEU A 99 23.52 -2.82 1.22
N ARG A 100 24.21 -3.07 2.33
CA ARG A 100 24.93 -2.05 3.13
C ARG A 100 25.80 -1.13 2.28
N HIS A 101 26.55 -1.66 1.32
CA HIS A 101 27.39 -0.84 0.45
C HIS A 101 26.56 0.08 -0.45
N GLN A 102 25.47 -0.43 -1.03
CA GLN A 102 24.58 0.37 -1.89
C GLN A 102 23.93 1.50 -1.08
N ILE A 103 23.41 1.19 0.10
CA ILE A 103 22.79 2.19 1.00
C ILE A 103 23.78 3.33 1.33
N ARG A 104 25.07 3.00 1.52
CA ARG A 104 26.10 3.99 1.88
C ARG A 104 26.60 4.83 0.72
N PHE A 105 26.58 4.30 -0.51
CA PHE A 105 27.28 4.92 -1.65
C PHE A 105 26.38 5.30 -2.82
N SER A 106 25.10 4.90 -2.85
CA SER A 106 24.22 5.09 -4.01
C SER A 106 22.87 5.77 -3.71
N ASP A 107 22.76 6.53 -2.60
CA ASP A 107 21.54 7.22 -2.14
C ASP A 107 20.26 6.34 -2.08
N GLN A 108 20.43 5.02 -2.14
CA GLN A 108 19.31 4.09 -2.18
C GLN A 108 18.80 3.88 -0.77
N ARG A 109 17.54 4.26 -0.53
CA ARG A 109 16.89 4.09 0.76
C ARG A 109 16.42 2.65 0.94
N LEU A 110 16.91 2.01 2.00
CA LEU A 110 16.39 0.73 2.49
C LEU A 110 15.58 0.98 3.75
N ILE A 111 14.34 0.48 3.78
CA ILE A 111 13.42 0.62 4.92
C ILE A 111 13.04 -0.78 5.38
N VAL A 112 13.10 -1.05 6.68
CA VAL A 112 12.65 -2.30 7.29
C VAL A 112 11.44 -2.02 8.18
N ALA A 113 10.33 -2.70 7.91
CA ALA A 113 9.12 -2.65 8.70
C ALA A 113 9.00 -3.87 9.63
N THR A 114 9.20 -3.63 10.93
CA THR A 114 9.02 -4.60 12.01
C THR A 114 8.88 -3.85 13.34
N SER A 115 8.19 -4.44 14.30
CA SER A 115 8.10 -3.96 15.68
C SER A 115 8.93 -4.78 16.65
N ASP A 116 9.75 -5.73 16.17
CA ASP A 116 10.76 -6.41 16.97
C ASP A 116 11.94 -5.46 17.32
N GLN A 117 12.30 -5.41 18.60
CA GLN A 117 13.35 -4.50 19.10
C GLN A 117 14.76 -4.97 18.74
N ALA A 118 15.02 -6.29 18.78
CA ALA A 118 16.31 -6.84 18.42
C ALA A 118 16.57 -6.60 16.93
N GLN A 119 15.56 -6.88 16.10
CA GLN A 119 15.64 -6.66 14.67
C GLN A 119 15.85 -5.18 14.32
N ARG A 120 15.19 -4.26 15.03
CA ARG A 120 15.41 -2.80 14.88
C ARG A 120 16.88 -2.42 15.06
N LEU A 121 17.51 -2.87 16.15
CA LEU A 121 18.91 -2.54 16.42
C LEU A 121 19.83 -3.08 15.33
N THR A 122 19.62 -4.32 14.89
CA THR A 122 20.45 -4.93 13.85
C THR A 122 20.33 -4.19 12.51
N VAL A 123 19.11 -3.96 12.02
CA VAL A 123 18.92 -3.37 10.68
C VAL A 123 19.35 -1.90 10.63
N THR A 124 19.16 -1.15 11.72
CA THR A 124 19.69 0.21 11.83
C THR A 124 21.22 0.23 11.87
N GLY A 125 21.86 -0.76 12.51
CA GLY A 125 23.32 -0.94 12.46
C GLY A 125 23.86 -1.15 11.03
N TYR A 126 23.07 -1.77 10.15
CA TYR A 126 23.40 -1.90 8.73
C TYR A 126 23.13 -0.63 7.90
N GLY A 127 22.49 0.39 8.48
CA GLY A 127 22.16 1.65 7.82
C GLY A 127 20.76 1.69 7.21
N ALA A 128 19.92 0.67 7.44
CA ALA A 128 18.53 0.71 7.01
C ALA A 128 17.70 1.65 7.91
N GLU A 129 16.71 2.30 7.32
CA GLU A 129 15.67 3.02 8.05
C GLU A 129 14.72 2.03 8.71
N TRP A 130 14.40 2.25 9.98
CA TRP A 130 13.43 1.42 10.68
C TRP A 130 12.03 2.06 10.67
N MET A 131 11.01 1.23 10.47
CA MET A 131 9.61 1.58 10.59
C MET A 131 8.89 0.54 11.47
N SER A 132 8.18 0.98 12.51
CA SER A 132 7.32 0.06 13.27
C SER A 132 6.14 -0.42 12.42
N ALA A 133 5.63 -1.62 12.70
CA ALA A 133 4.43 -2.15 12.04
C ALA A 133 3.19 -1.23 12.19
N GLN A 134 3.00 -0.60 13.36
CA GLN A 134 1.89 0.32 13.62
C GLN A 134 2.00 1.62 12.80
N ARG A 135 3.22 2.15 12.64
CA ARG A 135 3.48 3.28 11.74
C ARG A 135 3.14 2.92 10.30
N LEU A 136 3.56 1.75 9.83
CA LEU A 136 3.22 1.28 8.48
C LEU A 136 1.69 1.20 8.31
N ALA A 137 0.96 0.66 9.29
CA ALA A 137 -0.51 0.61 9.27
C ALA A 137 -1.13 2.01 9.09
N SER A 138 -0.60 2.98 9.83
CA SER A 138 -1.07 4.36 9.81
C SER A 138 -0.78 5.03 8.47
N GLU A 139 0.42 4.82 7.90
CA GLU A 139 0.79 5.36 6.60
C GLU A 139 -0.02 4.74 5.45
N VAL A 140 -0.28 3.43 5.50
CA VAL A 140 -1.13 2.71 4.53
C VAL A 140 -2.56 3.25 4.59
N SER A 141 -3.12 3.39 5.80
CA SER A 141 -4.46 3.95 6.01
C SER A 141 -4.57 5.39 5.51
N ALA A 142 -3.53 6.20 5.73
CA ALA A 142 -3.48 7.58 5.24
C ALA A 142 -3.43 7.64 3.71
N ALA A 143 -2.62 6.78 3.08
CA ALA A 143 -2.52 6.69 1.62
C ALA A 143 -3.88 6.36 0.98
N VAL A 144 -4.63 5.40 1.55
CA VAL A 144 -5.98 5.05 1.09
C VAL A 144 -6.92 6.26 1.17
N ARG A 145 -6.96 6.95 2.32
CA ARG A 145 -7.81 8.14 2.51
C ARG A 145 -7.46 9.27 1.53
N GLN A 146 -6.18 9.49 1.27
CA GLN A 146 -5.72 10.55 0.36
C GLN A 146 -6.05 10.24 -1.10
N ARG A 147 -5.96 8.98 -1.52
CA ARG A 147 -6.41 8.53 -2.84
C ARG A 147 -7.91 8.75 -3.02
N GLN A 148 -8.72 8.40 -2.02
CA GLN A 148 -10.18 8.61 -2.05
C GLN A 148 -10.56 10.10 -2.15
N LYS A 149 -9.89 10.98 -1.38
CA LYS A 149 -10.11 12.44 -1.48
C LYS A 149 -9.77 12.99 -2.86
N SER A 150 -8.67 12.52 -3.45
CA SER A 150 -8.21 12.94 -4.78
C SER A 150 -9.14 12.49 -5.92
N HIS A 151 -9.79 11.33 -5.76
CA HIS A 151 -10.83 10.89 -6.70
C HIS A 151 -12.13 11.68 -6.56
N ARG A 152 -12.55 12.02 -5.33
CA ARG A 152 -13.76 12.82 -5.09
C ARG A 152 -13.63 14.25 -5.64
N SER A 153 -12.48 14.89 -5.48
CA SER A 153 -12.24 16.24 -6.02
C SER A 153 -12.20 16.27 -7.55
N LYS A 154 -11.67 15.22 -8.20
CA LYS A 154 -11.67 15.10 -9.67
C LYS A 154 -13.04 14.70 -10.25
N GLY A 155 -13.83 13.92 -9.51
CA GLY A 155 -15.13 13.41 -9.95
C GLY A 155 -16.26 14.44 -10.01
N PHE A 156 -16.21 15.49 -9.18
CA PHE A 156 -17.29 16.49 -9.14
C PHE A 156 -17.12 17.61 -10.17
N ASN A 157 -15.88 18.04 -10.48
CA ASN A 157 -15.66 19.11 -11.46
C ASN A 157 -15.57 18.62 -12.91
N SER A 158 -14.96 17.46 -13.17
CA SER A 158 -14.63 17.09 -14.57
C SER A 158 -15.79 16.51 -15.39
N LYS A 159 -16.73 15.78 -14.77
CA LYS A 159 -17.85 15.15 -15.51
C LYS A 159 -19.00 16.13 -15.74
N ALA A 160 -19.30 16.98 -14.76
CA ALA A 160 -20.29 18.04 -14.89
C ALA A 160 -19.84 19.14 -15.88
N GLN A 161 -18.56 19.54 -15.86
CA GLN A 161 -18.03 20.53 -16.80
C GLN A 161 -17.85 19.98 -18.23
N ARG A 162 -17.53 18.69 -18.40
CA ARG A 162 -17.38 18.08 -19.74
C ARG A 162 -18.71 17.78 -20.43
N LEU A 163 -19.74 17.44 -19.66
CA LEU A 163 -21.08 17.24 -20.21
C LEU A 163 -21.73 18.57 -20.57
N SER A 164 -21.51 19.64 -19.79
CA SER A 164 -21.99 20.97 -20.19
C SER A 164 -21.22 21.50 -21.41
N SER A 165 -19.90 21.34 -21.48
CA SER A 165 -19.09 21.89 -22.60
C SER A 165 -19.34 21.21 -23.96
N GLY A 166 -19.93 20.01 -23.99
CA GLY A 166 -20.25 19.27 -25.23
C GLY A 166 -21.68 19.45 -25.73
N LEU A 167 -22.54 20.14 -24.98
CA LEU A 167 -23.93 20.36 -25.37
C LEU A 167 -24.07 21.68 -26.14
N LYS A 168 -24.75 21.64 -27.28
CA LYS A 168 -25.11 22.85 -28.05
C LYS A 168 -25.83 23.85 -27.12
N PRO A 169 -25.60 25.16 -27.24
CA PRO A 169 -26.19 26.19 -26.37
C PRO A 169 -27.71 26.02 -26.17
N GLU A 170 -28.43 25.64 -27.23
CA GLU A 170 -29.88 25.41 -27.20
C GLU A 170 -30.33 24.32 -26.23
N VAL A 171 -29.52 23.26 -26.04
CA VAL A 171 -29.86 22.15 -25.13
C VAL A 171 -29.66 22.58 -23.68
N GLN A 172 -28.65 23.42 -23.42
CA GLN A 172 -28.41 23.98 -22.09
C GLN A 172 -29.56 24.92 -21.66
N ASP A 173 -30.04 25.76 -22.57
CA ASP A 173 -31.14 26.68 -22.28
C ASP A 173 -32.49 25.97 -22.14
N ARG A 174 -32.72 24.89 -22.91
CA ARG A 174 -33.89 24.01 -22.70
C ARG A 174 -33.86 23.34 -21.32
N LEU A 175 -32.70 22.86 -20.86
CA LEU A 175 -32.57 22.26 -19.53
C LEU A 175 -32.78 23.28 -18.42
N LYS A 176 -32.28 24.51 -18.56
CA LYS A 176 -32.53 25.60 -17.61
C LYS A 176 -34.01 25.95 -17.53
N SER A 177 -34.68 26.14 -18.67
CA SER A 177 -36.10 26.52 -18.71
C SER A 177 -37.01 25.42 -18.15
N LEU A 178 -36.69 24.13 -18.35
CA LEU A 178 -37.42 23.01 -17.74
C LEU A 178 -37.24 22.99 -16.21
N ARG A 179 -36.02 23.24 -15.73
CA ARG A 179 -35.74 23.31 -14.29
C ARG A 179 -36.50 24.44 -13.61
N THR A 180 -36.54 25.63 -14.23
CA THR A 180 -37.30 26.78 -13.70
C THR A 180 -38.80 26.51 -13.70
N LYS A 181 -39.34 25.83 -14.73
CA LYS A 181 -40.75 25.44 -14.78
C LYS A 181 -41.12 24.41 -13.70
N LEU A 182 -40.26 23.43 -13.44
CA LEU A 182 -40.47 22.44 -12.38
C LEU A 182 -40.44 23.07 -10.98
N GLU A 183 -39.54 24.02 -10.74
CA GLU A 183 -39.46 24.77 -9.47
C GLU A 183 -40.68 25.69 -9.27
N GLN A 184 -41.25 26.26 -10.34
CA GLN A 184 -42.48 27.04 -10.28
C GLN A 184 -43.72 26.17 -10.06
N GLN A 185 -43.81 25.01 -10.72
CA GLN A 185 -44.91 24.05 -10.52
C GLN A 185 -44.92 23.49 -9.09
N SER A 186 -43.75 23.20 -8.52
CA SER A 186 -43.63 22.76 -7.13
C SER A 186 -44.02 23.83 -6.10
N ARG A 187 -43.92 25.12 -6.44
CA ARG A 187 -44.33 26.24 -5.57
C ARG A 187 -45.81 26.60 -5.70
N LEU A 188 -46.45 26.21 -6.79
CA LEU A 188 -47.88 26.43 -7.03
C LEU A 188 -48.75 25.27 -6.54
N SER A 189 -48.14 24.16 -6.12
CA SER A 189 -48.81 22.97 -5.56
C SER A 189 -48.62 22.83 -4.03
N SER A 190 -48.17 23.88 -3.35
CA SER A 190 -48.09 24.02 -1.88
C SER A 190 -48.96 25.19 -1.44
#